data_AF-U3B5B1-F1
#
_entry.id   AF-U3B5B1-F1
#
_cell.length_a   1.000
_cell.length_b   1.000
_cell.length_c   1.000
_cell.angle_alpha   90.00
_cell.angle_beta   90.00
_cell.angle_gamma   90.00
#
_symmetry.space_group_name_H-M   'P 1'
#
loop_
_entity.id
_entity.type
_entity.pdbx_description
1 polymer ?
#
loop_
_entity_poly.entity_id
_entity_poly.type
_entity_poly.pdbx_seq_one_letter_code
_entity_poly.pdbx_strand_id
1 'polypeptide(L)'
;MMQTLHSLSLSQLLARYRQLPAAEQLIGCWRAEFIGPWWLRGSAGPSIALSGMPGWYGKRFVDAQAAVNLRRRGGQLLELLPMRYSAQPSWLDGQPCVALDYGQATRRPWRWVRDELRQLDPQHCLCLTFVDLPGLRRLGFPFLLVREA
;
A
#
# COMPACT_ATOMS: atom_id res chain seq x y z
N MET A 1 -14.36 8.66 -11.04
CA MET A 1 -13.56 7.41 -11.01
C MET A 1 -13.17 7.01 -9.59
N MET A 2 -12.70 7.94 -8.73
CA MET A 2 -12.35 7.62 -7.32
C MET A 2 -13.56 7.31 -6.43
N GLN A 3 -14.67 8.06 -6.53
CA GLN A 3 -15.89 7.81 -5.73
C GLN A 3 -16.40 6.36 -5.88
N THR A 4 -16.17 5.74 -7.03
CA THR A 4 -16.57 4.37 -7.30
C THR A 4 -15.76 3.36 -6.48
N LEU A 5 -14.46 3.59 -6.25
CA LEU A 5 -13.57 2.64 -5.56
C LEU A 5 -13.86 2.48 -4.06
N HIS A 6 -14.37 3.53 -3.41
CA HIS A 6 -14.79 3.44 -1.99
C HIS A 6 -16.06 2.59 -1.78
N SER A 7 -16.80 2.30 -2.86
CA SER A 7 -18.03 1.50 -2.83
C SER A 7 -17.85 0.08 -3.35
N LEU A 8 -16.72 -0.22 -4.00
CA LEU A 8 -16.45 -1.55 -4.53
C LEU A 8 -16.28 -2.58 -3.42
N SER A 9 -16.77 -3.79 -3.67
CA SER A 9 -16.48 -4.95 -2.84
C SER A 9 -14.99 -5.30 -2.93
N LEU A 10 -14.50 -6.10 -1.98
CA LEU A 10 -13.14 -6.61 -2.02
C LEU A 10 -12.86 -7.39 -3.31
N SER A 11 -13.79 -8.23 -3.77
CA SER A 11 -13.61 -9.02 -5.01
C SER A 11 -13.52 -8.13 -6.25
N GLN A 12 -14.31 -7.05 -6.31
CA GLN A 12 -14.24 -6.08 -7.40
C GLN A 12 -12.91 -5.32 -7.40
N LEU A 13 -12.37 -4.96 -6.23
CA LEU A 13 -11.06 -4.32 -6.12
C LEU A 13 -9.92 -5.25 -6.54
N LEU A 14 -9.96 -6.51 -6.13
CA LEU A 14 -8.97 -7.51 -6.57
C LEU A 14 -9.09 -7.78 -8.08
N ALA A 15 -10.30 -7.85 -8.63
CA ALA A 15 -10.51 -7.98 -10.07
C ALA A 15 -9.97 -6.78 -10.83
N ARG A 16 -10.18 -5.56 -10.31
CA ARG A 16 -9.63 -4.33 -10.89
C ARG A 16 -8.11 -4.35 -10.87
N TYR A 17 -7.49 -4.70 -9.73
CA TYR A 17 -6.04 -4.77 -9.59
C TYR A 17 -5.38 -5.70 -10.62
N ARG A 18 -6.01 -6.85 -10.92
CA ARG A 18 -5.52 -7.80 -11.94
C ARG A 18 -5.37 -7.23 -13.34
N GLN A 19 -6.10 -6.16 -13.65
CA GLN A 19 -6.13 -5.54 -14.99
C GLN A 19 -5.15 -4.37 -15.12
N LEU A 20 -4.50 -3.96 -14.03
CA LEU A 20 -3.63 -2.77 -14.03
C LEU A 20 -2.18 -3.13 -14.37
N PRO A 21 -1.42 -2.23 -15.00
CA PRO A 21 0.02 -2.40 -15.19
C PRO A 21 0.78 -2.16 -13.88
N ALA A 22 2.05 -2.58 -13.83
CA ALA A 22 2.94 -2.20 -12.73
C ALA A 22 3.02 -0.66 -12.59
N ALA A 23 3.18 -0.18 -11.35
CA ALA A 23 3.28 1.25 -11.11
C ALA A 23 4.59 1.84 -11.64
N GLU A 24 4.53 3.08 -12.12
CA GLU A 24 5.66 3.79 -12.71
C GLU A 24 5.75 5.22 -12.15
N GLN A 25 6.90 5.89 -12.33
CA GLN A 25 7.10 7.29 -11.98
C GLN A 25 6.73 7.63 -10.52
N LEU A 26 7.16 6.77 -9.58
CA LEU A 26 6.70 6.84 -8.19
C LEU A 26 7.36 7.93 -7.34
N ILE A 27 8.49 8.51 -7.77
CA ILE A 27 9.24 9.51 -6.99
C ILE A 27 8.32 10.62 -6.49
N GLY A 28 8.42 10.94 -5.19
CA GLY A 28 7.60 11.95 -4.52
C GLY A 28 6.76 11.41 -3.37
N CYS A 29 5.89 12.27 -2.83
CA CYS A 29 4.99 11.96 -1.73
C CYS A 29 3.64 11.45 -2.24
N TRP A 30 3.12 10.43 -1.57
CA TRP A 30 1.83 9.83 -1.85
C TRP A 30 1.05 9.63 -0.57
N ARG A 31 -0.16 10.19 -0.53
CA ARG A 31 -1.10 10.04 0.57
C ARG A 31 -1.89 8.75 0.42
N ALA A 32 -2.05 8.01 1.51
CA ALA A 32 -2.88 6.82 1.52
C ALA A 32 -4.37 7.16 1.65
N GLU A 33 -5.21 6.37 0.99
CA GLU A 33 -6.65 6.35 1.23
C GLU A 33 -7.15 4.92 1.43
N PHE A 34 -7.96 4.71 2.47
CA PHE A 34 -8.62 3.44 2.69
C PHE A 34 -9.86 3.33 1.80
N ILE A 35 -9.91 2.25 1.01
CA ILE A 35 -10.98 1.97 0.05
C ILE A 35 -11.65 0.63 0.35
N GLY A 36 -12.72 0.32 -0.38
CA GLY A 36 -13.47 -0.91 -0.23
C GLY A 36 -14.59 -0.84 0.82
N PRO A 37 -15.10 -2.00 1.26
CA PRO A 37 -16.27 -2.05 2.12
C PRO A 37 -16.05 -1.34 3.45
N TRP A 38 -17.14 -0.83 4.02
CA TRP A 38 -17.10 0.06 5.20
C TRP A 38 -16.34 -0.53 6.38
N TRP A 39 -16.45 -1.84 6.63
CA TRP A 39 -15.77 -2.51 7.74
C TRP A 39 -14.25 -2.47 7.59
N LEU A 40 -13.75 -2.61 6.35
CA LEU A 40 -12.31 -2.57 6.05
C LEU A 40 -11.78 -1.15 6.26
N ARG A 41 -12.51 -0.15 5.75
CA ARG A 41 -12.15 1.27 5.92
C ARG A 41 -12.19 1.68 7.40
N GLY A 42 -13.16 1.19 8.15
CA GLY A 42 -13.31 1.47 9.58
C GLY A 42 -12.21 0.83 10.43
N SER A 43 -11.72 -0.35 10.06
CA SER A 43 -10.70 -1.06 10.84
C SER A 43 -9.26 -0.72 10.44
N ALA A 44 -9.01 -0.29 9.20
CA ALA A 44 -7.64 -0.14 8.68
C ALA A 44 -6.74 0.80 9.50
N GLY A 45 -7.21 2.00 9.82
CA GLY A 45 -6.47 2.96 10.64
C GLY A 45 -6.11 2.41 12.03
N PRO A 46 -7.10 1.95 12.83
CA PRO A 46 -6.85 1.29 14.12
C PRO A 46 -5.88 0.11 14.03
N SER A 47 -6.03 -0.78 13.04
CA SER A 47 -5.13 -1.93 12.85
C SER A 47 -3.70 -1.51 12.58
N ILE A 48 -3.48 -0.49 11.75
CA ILE A 48 -2.14 0.05 11.44
C ILE A 48 -1.52 0.76 12.66
N ALA A 49 -2.35 1.42 13.47
CA ALA A 49 -1.89 2.02 14.72
C ALA A 49 -1.39 0.95 15.71
N LEU A 50 -2.17 -0.14 15.87
CA LEU A 50 -1.82 -1.27 16.74
C LEU A 50 -0.57 -2.02 16.28
N SER A 51 -0.27 -2.02 14.97
CA SER A 51 0.97 -2.59 14.44
C SER A 51 2.20 -1.66 14.55
N GLY A 52 2.06 -0.51 15.21
CA GLY A 52 3.18 0.40 15.51
C GLY A 52 3.33 1.57 14.53
N MET A 53 2.33 1.84 13.69
CA MET A 53 2.30 3.01 12.80
C MET A 53 1.09 3.91 13.06
N PRO A 54 0.91 4.47 14.28
CA PRO A 54 -0.18 5.41 14.54
C PRO A 54 -0.02 6.67 13.68
N GLY A 55 -1.15 7.13 13.14
CA GLY A 55 -1.18 8.32 12.26
C GLY A 55 -0.52 8.08 10.90
N TRP A 56 -0.41 6.83 10.45
CA TRP A 56 0.08 6.53 9.10
C TRP A 56 -0.65 7.37 8.06
N TYR A 57 0.13 8.02 7.20
CA TYR A 57 -0.32 9.01 6.25
C TYR A 57 -0.19 8.53 4.81
N GLY A 58 0.86 7.76 4.52
CA GLY A 58 1.19 7.36 3.16
C GLY A 58 2.65 6.98 3.03
N LYS A 59 3.23 7.24 1.86
CA LYS A 59 4.60 6.84 1.52
C LYS A 59 5.31 7.93 0.73
N ARG A 60 6.64 7.98 0.86
CA ARG A 60 7.52 8.80 0.01
C ARG A 60 8.47 7.87 -0.72
N PHE A 61 8.52 7.98 -2.04
CA PHE A 61 9.51 7.29 -2.88
C PHE A 61 10.65 8.27 -3.11
N VAL A 62 11.83 7.89 -2.66
CA VAL A 62 13.01 8.76 -2.55
C VAL A 62 13.80 8.75 -3.84
N ASP A 63 14.06 7.55 -4.35
CA ASP A 63 14.81 7.29 -5.57
C ASP A 63 14.25 6.03 -6.25
N ALA A 64 14.97 5.48 -7.23
CA ALA A 64 14.55 4.33 -8.02
C ALA A 64 14.31 3.03 -7.23
N GLN A 65 14.77 2.91 -5.99
CA GLN A 65 14.67 1.68 -5.18
C GLN A 65 14.27 1.94 -3.73
N ALA A 66 14.36 3.17 -3.22
CA ALA A 66 14.08 3.47 -1.82
C ALA A 66 12.72 4.14 -1.64
N ALA A 67 11.98 3.68 -0.64
CA ALA A 67 10.75 4.31 -0.17
C ALA A 67 10.71 4.33 1.35
N VAL A 68 9.86 5.17 1.93
CA VAL A 68 9.65 5.25 3.37
C VAL A 68 8.19 5.52 3.67
N ASN A 69 7.66 4.97 4.76
CA ASN A 69 6.32 5.36 5.20
C ASN A 69 6.36 6.76 5.81
N LEU A 70 5.25 7.46 5.69
CA LEU A 70 5.01 8.75 6.33
C LEU A 70 3.93 8.57 7.38
N ARG A 71 4.09 9.22 8.52
CA ARG A 71 3.02 9.41 9.51
C ARG A 71 2.84 10.90 9.80
N ARG A 72 1.61 11.28 10.13
CA ARG A 72 1.29 12.63 10.57
C ARG A 72 1.29 12.69 12.09
N ARG A 73 2.05 13.62 12.67
CA ARG A 73 2.06 13.92 14.11
C ARG A 73 2.22 15.42 14.32
N GLY A 74 1.29 16.05 15.02
CA GLY A 74 1.36 17.48 15.34
C GLY A 74 1.49 18.38 14.10
N GLY A 75 0.76 18.07 13.03
CA GLY A 75 0.82 18.82 11.75
C GLY A 75 2.01 18.47 10.85
N GLN A 76 3.04 17.81 11.37
CA GLN A 76 4.24 17.42 10.60
C GLN A 76 4.13 16.01 10.02
N LEU A 77 4.79 15.79 8.89
CA LEU A 77 5.02 14.45 8.34
C LEU A 77 6.38 13.93 8.80
N LEU A 78 6.38 12.77 9.45
CA LEU A 78 7.56 12.10 9.96
C LEU A 78 7.75 10.77 9.22
N GLU A 79 9.01 10.46 8.93
CA GLU A 79 9.39 9.22 8.26
C GLU A 79 9.48 8.06 9.25
N LEU A 80 9.09 6.88 8.79
CA LEU A 80 9.21 5.63 9.53
C LEU A 80 9.30 4.45 8.58
N LEU A 81 9.90 3.35 9.07
CA LEU A 81 9.96 2.07 8.38
C LEU A 81 10.43 2.21 6.91
N PRO A 82 11.73 2.45 6.69
CA PRO A 82 12.29 2.47 5.35
C PRO A 82 12.05 1.13 4.65
N MET A 83 11.84 1.19 3.34
CA MET A 83 11.53 0.08 2.47
C MET A 83 12.42 0.13 1.25
N ARG A 84 12.69 -1.04 0.68
CA ARG A 84 13.13 -1.14 -0.70
C ARG A 84 11.95 -1.49 -1.58
N TYR A 85 11.94 -1.01 -2.81
CA TYR A 85 10.94 -1.41 -3.78
C TYR A 85 11.59 -1.84 -5.09
N SER A 86 10.95 -2.79 -5.76
CA SER A 86 11.42 -3.32 -7.05
C SER A 86 10.25 -3.93 -7.83
N ALA A 87 10.44 -4.09 -9.14
CA ALA A 87 9.51 -4.84 -9.97
C ALA A 87 9.56 -6.32 -9.59
N GLN A 88 8.41 -6.92 -9.29
CA GLN A 88 8.27 -8.31 -8.87
C GLN A 88 6.94 -8.91 -9.37
N PRO A 89 6.84 -10.24 -9.52
CA PRO A 89 5.56 -10.91 -9.67
C PRO A 89 4.65 -10.65 -8.46
N SER A 90 3.40 -10.29 -8.70
CA SER A 90 2.39 -10.11 -7.66
C SER A 90 2.03 -11.42 -6.99
N TRP A 91 1.84 -11.41 -5.68
CA TRP A 91 1.32 -12.57 -4.94
C TRP A 91 -0.15 -12.89 -5.24
N LEU A 92 -0.90 -11.95 -5.84
CA LEU A 92 -2.29 -12.16 -6.20
C LEU A 92 -2.46 -13.03 -7.46
N ASP A 93 -1.66 -12.77 -8.50
CA ASP A 93 -1.89 -13.28 -9.85
C ASP A 93 -0.60 -13.61 -10.64
N GLY A 94 0.58 -13.42 -10.04
CA GLY A 94 1.88 -13.64 -10.69
C GLY A 94 2.26 -12.59 -11.75
N GLN A 95 1.39 -11.62 -12.05
CA GLN A 95 1.65 -10.58 -13.04
C GLN A 95 2.53 -9.46 -12.44
N PRO A 96 3.26 -8.69 -13.25
CA PRO A 96 4.15 -7.64 -12.75
C PRO A 96 3.45 -6.63 -11.82
N CYS A 97 4.15 -6.24 -10.76
CA CYS A 97 3.80 -5.14 -9.87
C CYS A 97 5.06 -4.49 -9.32
N VAL A 98 4.93 -3.34 -8.69
CA VAL A 98 5.98 -2.81 -7.82
C VAL A 98 5.73 -3.31 -6.41
N ALA A 99 6.68 -4.07 -5.86
CA ALA A 99 6.58 -4.60 -4.50
C ALA A 99 7.47 -3.81 -3.54
N LEU A 100 6.95 -3.51 -2.36
CA LEU A 100 7.69 -2.87 -1.27
C LEU A 100 8.00 -3.91 -0.20
N ASP A 101 9.28 -3.99 0.16
CA ASP A 101 9.83 -4.88 1.17
C ASP A 101 10.44 -4.04 2.30
N TYR A 102 10.01 -4.31 3.53
CA TYR A 102 10.47 -3.63 4.74
C TYR A 102 11.83 -4.17 5.23
N GLY A 103 12.31 -5.28 4.69
CA GLY A 103 13.54 -5.96 5.07
C GLY A 103 13.41 -6.80 6.33
N GLN A 104 14.19 -7.88 6.41
CA GLN A 104 14.14 -8.83 7.53
C GLN A 104 14.52 -8.22 8.89
N ALA A 105 15.31 -7.13 8.88
CA ALA A 105 15.72 -6.42 10.09
C ALA A 105 14.58 -5.60 10.72
N THR A 106 13.50 -5.33 9.99
CA THR A 106 12.37 -4.55 10.49
C THR A 106 11.60 -5.30 11.58
N ARG A 107 11.05 -4.56 12.55
CA ARG A 107 10.30 -5.17 13.66
C ARG A 107 9.03 -5.86 13.16
N ARG A 108 8.60 -6.90 13.88
CA ARG A 108 7.31 -7.57 13.60
C ARG A 108 6.17 -6.58 13.94
N PRO A 109 5.06 -6.59 13.18
CA PRO A 109 4.75 -7.53 12.09
C PRO A 109 5.34 -7.13 10.73
N TRP A 110 5.89 -5.91 10.57
CA TRP A 110 6.23 -5.31 9.28
C TRP A 110 7.23 -6.09 8.43
N ARG A 111 8.13 -6.88 9.02
CA ARG A 111 9.01 -7.78 8.22
C ARG A 111 8.25 -8.88 7.44
N TRP A 112 6.99 -9.14 7.78
CA TRP A 112 6.12 -10.07 7.07
C TRP A 112 5.15 -9.36 6.14
N VAL A 113 5.15 -8.03 6.16
CA VAL A 113 4.23 -7.23 5.34
C VAL A 113 4.90 -6.93 4.01
N ARG A 114 4.12 -7.02 2.95
CA ARG A 114 4.49 -6.61 1.60
C ARG A 114 3.37 -5.78 1.03
N ASP A 115 3.70 -4.60 0.52
CA ASP A 115 2.74 -3.80 -0.24
C ASP A 115 3.04 -3.99 -1.74
N GLU A 116 2.02 -4.19 -2.55
CA GLU A 116 2.14 -4.32 -4.00
C GLU A 116 1.33 -3.22 -4.70
N LEU A 117 1.94 -2.59 -5.70
CA LEU A 117 1.45 -1.39 -6.37
C LEU A 117 1.27 -1.62 -7.86
N ARG A 118 0.13 -1.17 -8.37
CA ARG A 118 -0.17 -1.07 -9.80
C ARG A 118 -0.75 0.30 -10.14
N GLN A 119 -0.42 0.79 -11.33
CA GLN A 119 -0.84 2.11 -11.77
C GLN A 119 -2.33 2.11 -12.10
N LEU A 120 -3.10 2.99 -11.48
CA LEU A 120 -4.49 3.21 -11.87
C LEU A 120 -4.59 4.32 -12.92
N ASP A 121 -3.90 5.44 -12.68
CA ASP A 121 -3.72 6.60 -13.55
C ASP A 121 -2.51 7.42 -13.06
N PRO A 122 -2.05 8.50 -13.73
CA PRO A 122 -0.83 9.22 -13.34
C PRO A 122 -0.76 9.74 -11.88
N GLN A 123 -1.91 9.92 -11.23
CA GLN A 123 -2.04 10.46 -9.88
C GLN A 123 -2.42 9.39 -8.84
N HIS A 124 -2.74 8.16 -9.27
CA HIS A 124 -3.25 7.12 -8.40
C HIS A 124 -2.59 5.77 -8.63
N CYS A 125 -2.22 5.11 -7.53
CA CYS A 125 -1.91 3.69 -7.53
C CYS A 125 -2.98 2.93 -6.75
N LEU A 126 -3.41 1.78 -7.28
CA LEU A 126 -4.13 0.79 -6.50
C LEU A 126 -3.12 -0.14 -5.85
N CYS A 127 -3.25 -0.31 -4.54
CA CYS A 127 -2.29 -1.03 -3.74
C CYS A 127 -2.97 -2.19 -3.01
N LEU A 128 -2.23 -3.28 -2.81
CA LEU A 128 -2.63 -4.39 -1.97
C LEU A 128 -1.56 -4.64 -0.91
N THR A 129 -1.97 -4.68 0.36
CA THR A 129 -1.12 -5.14 1.45
C THR A 129 -1.32 -6.64 1.64
N PHE A 130 -0.23 -7.39 1.68
CA PHE A 130 -0.19 -8.80 2.02
C PHE A 130 0.59 -9.02 3.30
N VAL A 131 0.20 -10.05 4.04
CA VAL A 131 0.92 -10.54 5.22
C VAL A 131 1.41 -11.95 4.93
N ASP A 132 2.72 -12.15 4.95
CA ASP A 132 3.40 -13.43 4.71
C ASP A 132 3.32 -14.33 5.93
N LEU A 133 2.10 -14.73 6.26
CA LEU A 133 1.80 -15.74 7.27
C LEU A 133 0.95 -16.84 6.62
N PRO A 134 1.12 -18.12 7.04
CA PRO A 134 0.30 -19.22 6.54
C PRO A 134 -1.20 -18.89 6.65
N GLY A 135 -1.93 -19.06 5.55
CA GLY A 135 -3.37 -18.77 5.47
C GLY A 135 -3.74 -17.30 5.22
N LEU A 136 -2.88 -16.32 5.57
CA LEU A 136 -3.16 -14.89 5.37
C LEU A 136 -2.61 -14.33 4.06
N ARG A 137 -1.59 -14.96 3.47
CA ARG A 137 -0.94 -14.51 2.23
C ARG A 137 -1.89 -14.38 1.02
N ARG A 138 -3.07 -14.99 1.09
CA ARG A 138 -4.11 -14.91 0.03
C ARG A 138 -5.04 -13.71 0.19
N LEU A 139 -4.97 -12.99 1.30
CA LEU A 139 -5.82 -11.83 1.61
C LEU A 139 -5.06 -10.55 1.27
N GLY A 140 -5.30 -10.03 0.06
CA GLY A 140 -4.80 -8.71 -0.34
C GLY A 140 -5.72 -7.61 0.18
N PHE A 141 -5.24 -6.77 1.10
CA PHE A 141 -6.01 -5.68 1.67
C PHE A 141 -5.82 -4.40 0.85
N PRO A 142 -6.88 -3.89 0.19
CA PRO A 142 -6.74 -2.76 -0.72
C PRO A 142 -6.63 -1.41 -0.03
N PHE A 143 -5.77 -0.56 -0.58
CA PHE A 143 -5.71 0.87 -0.30
C PHE A 143 -5.32 1.62 -1.59
N LEU A 144 -5.48 2.93 -1.61
CA LEU A 144 -4.95 3.79 -2.67
C LEU A 144 -3.75 4.56 -2.19
N LEU A 145 -2.84 4.84 -3.10
CA LEU A 145 -1.89 5.94 -2.98
C LEU A 145 -2.29 7.03 -3.97
N VAL A 146 -2.44 8.25 -3.46
CA VAL A 146 -2.78 9.47 -4.20
C VAL A 146 -1.56 10.37 -4.20
N ARG A 147 -1.08 10.75 -5.37
CA ARG A 147 0.09 11.63 -5.50
C ARG A 147 -0.19 13.00 -4.87
N GLU A 148 0.78 13.52 -4.15
CA GLU A 148 0.76 14.90 -3.69
C GLU A 148 1.46 15.81 -4.70
N ALA A 149 0.90 17.01 -4.88
CA ALA A 149 1.44 18.04 -5.77
C ALA A 149 2.74 18.66 -5.23
#